data_AF-A0A5K3F0K1-F1
#
_entry.id   AF-A0A5K3F0K1-F1
#
_cell.length_a   1.000
_cell.length_b   1.000
_cell.length_c   1.000
_cell.angle_alpha   90.00
_cell.angle_beta   90.00
_cell.angle_gamma   90.00
#
_symmetry.space_group_name_H-M   'P 1'
#
loop_
_entity.id
_entity.type
_entity.pdbx_description
1 polymer ?
#
loop_
_entity_poly.entity_id
_entity_poly.type
_entity_poly.pdbx_seq_one_letter_code
_entity_poly.pdbx_strand_id
1 'polypeptide(L)'
;MVDASRVPDLLRCTGLSPTNACCLKNGALAEAGEYQYTFEEFLSVYQATKYDSAPPNKDMFIQVFKSYDRESQGVLSAAQIRHILESFGERLTEEESDKILELMGCQQGNVKYEEFINAILEESESALSD
;
A
#
# COMPACT_ATOMS: atom_id res chain seq x y z
N MET A 1 12.75 -2.18 -22.13
CA MET A 1 11.63 -1.24 -22.11
C MET A 1 10.58 -1.83 -21.17
N VAL A 2 9.95 -1.00 -20.36
CA VAL A 2 8.97 -1.41 -19.35
C VAL A 2 7.62 -0.83 -19.73
N ASP A 3 6.57 -1.65 -19.69
CA ASP A 3 5.21 -1.17 -19.92
C ASP A 3 4.75 -0.18 -18.84
N ALA A 4 4.06 0.89 -19.23
CA ALA A 4 3.56 1.91 -18.32
C ALA A 4 2.62 1.35 -17.23
N SER A 5 1.93 0.23 -17.49
CA SER A 5 1.11 -0.46 -16.47
C SER A 5 1.92 -1.10 -15.34
N ARG A 6 3.22 -1.35 -15.56
CA ARG A 6 4.13 -1.97 -14.58
C ARG A 6 4.94 -0.96 -13.77
N VAL A 7 4.77 0.33 -14.05
CA VAL A 7 5.43 1.42 -13.32
C VAL A 7 5.12 1.38 -11.82
N PRO A 8 3.88 1.17 -11.33
CA PRO A 8 3.60 1.10 -9.89
C PRO A 8 4.38 -0.03 -9.19
N ASP A 9 4.43 -1.21 -9.81
CA ASP A 9 5.15 -2.36 -9.28
C ASP A 9 6.65 -2.07 -9.16
N LEU A 10 7.24 -1.46 -10.20
CA LEU A 10 8.65 -1.08 -10.16
C LEU A 10 8.96 -0.01 -9.11
N LEU A 11 8.12 1.00 -8.97
CA LEU A 11 8.28 2.03 -7.95
C LEU A 11 8.28 1.40 -6.55
N ARG A 12 7.40 0.42 -6.31
CA ARG A 12 7.38 -0.36 -5.06
C ARG A 12 8.63 -1.21 -4.86
N CYS A 13 9.14 -1.84 -5.91
CA CYS A 13 10.42 -2.57 -5.86
C CYS A 13 11.63 -1.68 -5.55
N THR A 14 11.56 -0.37 -5.84
CA THR A 14 12.62 0.59 -5.49
C THR A 14 12.52 1.11 -4.04
N GLY A 15 11.59 0.57 -3.24
CA GLY A 15 11.37 0.97 -1.85
C GLY A 15 10.48 2.20 -1.67
N LEU A 16 9.87 2.73 -2.74
CA LEU A 16 8.84 3.77 -2.61
C LEU A 16 7.49 3.12 -2.31
N SER A 17 6.64 3.79 -1.53
CA SER A 17 5.26 3.35 -1.29
C SER A 17 4.24 4.34 -1.86
N PRO A 18 4.26 4.61 -3.19
CA PRO A 18 3.33 5.55 -3.79
C PRO A 18 1.92 4.96 -3.88
N THR A 19 0.93 5.84 -3.78
CA THR A 19 -0.47 5.50 -4.07
C THR A 19 -0.64 5.27 -5.57
N ASN A 20 -1.64 4.45 -5.95
CA ASN A 20 -2.00 4.23 -7.36
C ASN A 20 -2.33 5.57 -8.05
N ALA A 21 -3.03 6.48 -7.37
CA ALA A 21 -3.31 7.82 -7.88
C ALA A 21 -2.03 8.64 -8.16
N CYS A 22 -1.02 8.56 -7.29
CA CYS A 22 0.28 9.21 -7.50
C CYS A 22 1.02 8.60 -8.69
N CYS A 23 0.98 7.27 -8.85
CA CYS A 23 1.60 6.60 -10.00
C CYS A 23 0.96 7.05 -11.33
N LEU A 24 -0.38 7.07 -11.40
CA LEU A 24 -1.10 7.51 -12.59
C LEU A 24 -0.79 8.97 -12.95
N LYS A 25 -0.67 9.85 -11.94
CA LYS A 25 -0.28 11.26 -12.14
C LYS A 25 1.14 11.41 -12.71
N ASN A 26 2.05 10.51 -12.34
CA ASN A 26 3.46 10.57 -12.73
C ASN A 26 3.81 9.74 -13.97
N GLY A 27 2.82 9.16 -14.67
CA GLY A 27 3.02 8.49 -15.96
C GLY A 27 2.70 7.00 -16.00
N ALA A 28 2.21 6.40 -14.91
CA ALA A 28 1.64 5.06 -14.99
C ALA A 28 0.34 5.06 -15.80
N LEU A 29 0.07 3.98 -16.51
CA LEU A 29 -1.18 3.77 -17.26
C LEU A 29 -1.94 2.59 -16.67
N ALA A 30 -3.25 2.57 -16.81
CA ALA A 30 -4.08 1.48 -16.29
C ALA A 30 -4.03 0.24 -17.18
N GLU A 31 -4.02 0.43 -18.50
CA GLU A 31 -4.04 -0.64 -19.49
C GLU A 31 -2.63 -0.94 -20.01
N ALA A 32 -2.36 -2.23 -20.23
CA ALA A 32 -1.08 -2.68 -20.78
C ALA A 32 -1.00 -2.44 -22.29
N GLY A 33 0.20 -2.15 -22.79
CA GLY A 33 0.49 -2.02 -24.22
C GLY A 33 0.22 -0.63 -24.80
N GLU A 34 -0.24 0.33 -24.01
CA GLU A 34 -0.44 1.72 -24.46
C GLU A 34 0.90 2.44 -24.68
N TYR A 35 1.85 2.28 -23.75
CA TYR A 35 3.14 2.97 -23.79
C TYR A 35 4.22 2.17 -23.06
N GLN A 36 5.46 2.27 -23.53
CA GLN A 36 6.61 1.61 -22.93
C GLN A 36 7.73 2.61 -22.65
N TYR A 37 8.15 2.65 -21.39
CA TYR A 37 9.25 3.47 -20.91
C TYR A 37 10.61 2.83 -21.20
N THR A 38 11.55 3.64 -21.66
CA THR A 38 12.99 3.35 -21.55
C THR A 38 13.47 3.58 -20.11
N PHE A 39 14.70 3.15 -19.80
CA PHE A 39 15.27 3.36 -18.47
C PHE A 39 15.40 4.85 -18.12
N GLU A 40 15.84 5.68 -19.06
CA GLU A 40 16.03 7.13 -18.86
C GLU A 40 14.69 7.84 -18.61
N GLU A 41 13.65 7.48 -19.33
CA GLU A 41 12.31 8.04 -19.10
C GLU A 41 11.73 7.56 -17.75
N PHE A 42 11.94 6.29 -17.39
CA PHE A 42 11.52 5.78 -16.08
C PHE A 42 12.23 6.50 -14.92
N LEU A 43 13.50 6.88 -15.07
CA LEU A 43 14.20 7.65 -14.03
C LEU A 43 13.52 9.00 -13.75
N SER A 44 12.95 9.62 -14.78
CA SER A 44 12.19 10.87 -14.62
C SER A 44 10.89 10.64 -13.86
N VAL A 45 10.18 9.54 -14.15
CA VAL A 45 8.99 9.09 -13.41
C VAL A 45 9.31 8.78 -11.95
N TYR A 46 10.41 8.07 -11.69
CA TYR A 46 10.89 7.74 -10.35
C TYR A 46 11.18 9.01 -9.54
N GLN A 47 11.92 9.96 -10.12
CA GLN A 47 12.23 11.22 -9.44
C GLN A 47 10.98 12.01 -9.10
N ALA A 48 10.06 12.18 -10.06
CA ALA A 48 8.79 12.88 -9.83
C ALA A 48 7.97 12.22 -8.71
N THR A 49 7.85 10.89 -8.74
CA THR A 49 7.09 10.14 -7.74
C THR A 49 7.74 10.21 -6.35
N LYS A 50 9.07 10.18 -6.27
CA LYS A 50 9.79 10.27 -5.00
C LYS A 50 9.53 11.59 -4.25
N TYR A 51 9.35 12.70 -4.97
CA TYR A 51 9.06 14.00 -4.36
C TYR A 51 7.56 14.23 -4.10
N ASP A 52 6.68 13.55 -4.83
CA ASP A 52 5.22 13.67 -4.70
C ASP A 52 4.64 12.67 -3.68
N SER A 53 5.32 11.56 -3.41
CA SER A 53 4.92 10.56 -2.43
C SER A 53 5.20 11.06 -1.01
N ALA A 54 4.14 11.28 -0.23
CA ALA A 54 4.27 11.48 1.21
C ALA A 54 4.58 10.15 1.91
N PRO A 55 5.41 10.14 2.97
CA PRO A 55 5.62 8.95 3.76
C PRO A 55 4.31 8.53 4.44
N PRO A 56 4.09 7.20 4.61
CA PRO A 56 2.92 6.71 5.33
C PRO A 56 2.88 7.29 6.75
N ASN A 57 1.75 7.88 7.12
CA ASN A 57 1.56 8.44 8.46
C ASN A 57 0.84 7.43 9.36
N LYS A 58 1.60 6.84 10.29
CA LYS A 58 1.09 5.88 11.29
C LYS A 58 -0.12 6.41 12.06
N ASP A 59 -0.11 7.67 12.48
CA ASP A 59 -1.20 8.26 13.26
C ASP A 59 -2.51 8.30 12.47
N MET A 60 -2.42 8.56 11.16
CA MET A 60 -3.58 8.53 10.27
C MET A 60 -4.19 7.13 10.20
N PHE A 61 -3.36 6.09 10.05
CA PHE A 61 -3.84 4.71 10.06
C PHE A 61 -4.49 4.36 11.40
N ILE A 62 -3.86 4.67 12.53
CA ILE A 62 -4.42 4.40 13.86
C ILE A 62 -5.78 5.09 14.03
N GLN A 63 -5.93 6.34 13.59
CA GLN A 63 -7.21 7.05 13.68
C GLN A 63 -8.32 6.38 12.88
N VAL A 64 -8.01 5.89 11.68
CA VAL A 64 -8.98 5.15 10.85
C VAL A 64 -9.42 3.88 11.59
N PHE A 65 -8.49 3.04 12.03
CA PHE A 65 -8.84 1.79 12.71
C PHE A 65 -9.59 2.04 14.03
N LYS A 66 -9.18 3.05 14.80
CA LYS A 66 -9.87 3.46 16.04
C LYS A 66 -11.32 3.91 15.81
N SER A 67 -11.64 4.46 14.64
CA SER A 67 -13.04 4.82 14.30
C SER A 67 -13.96 3.60 14.14
N TYR A 68 -13.39 2.41 13.87
CA TYR A 68 -14.11 1.14 13.80
C TYR A 68 -14.12 0.39 15.14
N ASP A 69 -13.18 0.67 16.04
CA ASP A 69 -13.12 0.11 17.39
C ASP A 69 -14.04 0.88 18.36
N ARG A 70 -15.33 0.58 18.29
CA ARG A 70 -16.36 1.21 19.12
C ARG A 70 -16.16 0.99 20.62
N GLU A 71 -15.52 -0.11 21.00
CA GLU A 71 -15.32 -0.51 22.39
C GLU A 71 -13.95 -0.04 22.93
N SER A 72 -13.12 0.59 22.09
CA SER A 72 -11.77 1.06 22.41
C SER A 72 -10.91 -0.03 23.08
N GLN A 73 -11.04 -1.27 22.61
CA GLN A 73 -10.30 -2.42 23.12
C GLN A 73 -8.89 -2.53 22.51
N GLY A 74 -8.60 -1.76 21.46
CA GLY A 74 -7.33 -1.85 20.73
C GLY A 74 -7.27 -3.03 19.76
N VAL A 75 -8.41 -3.70 19.51
CA VAL A 75 -8.50 -4.88 18.65
C VAL A 75 -9.68 -4.78 17.68
N LEU A 76 -9.52 -5.34 16.49
CA LEU A 76 -10.58 -5.53 15.52
C LEU A 76 -10.58 -6.97 15.02
N SER A 77 -11.73 -7.50 14.66
CA SER A 77 -11.78 -8.82 14.02
C SER A 77 -11.12 -8.77 12.63
N ALA A 78 -10.56 -9.90 12.19
CA ALA A 78 -9.99 -10.03 10.84
C ALA A 78 -10.99 -9.59 9.75
N ALA A 79 -12.28 -9.89 9.93
CA ALA A 79 -13.36 -9.48 9.02
C ALA A 79 -13.56 -7.95 8.99
N GLN A 80 -13.42 -7.26 10.13
CA GLN A 80 -13.48 -5.80 10.17
C GLN A 80 -12.27 -5.17 9.49
N ILE A 81 -11.06 -5.71 9.71
CA ILE A 81 -9.85 -5.23 9.05
C ILE A 81 -9.98 -5.37 7.54
N ARG A 82 -10.42 -6.54 7.05
CA ARG A 82 -10.75 -6.75 5.64
C ARG A 82 -11.68 -5.68 5.09
N HIS A 83 -12.79 -5.45 5.78
CA HIS A 83 -13.78 -4.48 5.36
C HIS A 83 -13.21 -3.05 5.28
N ILE A 84 -12.32 -2.68 6.19
CA ILE A 84 -11.62 -1.38 6.18
C ILE A 84 -10.72 -1.27 4.93
N LEU A 85 -9.94 -2.31 4.62
CA LEU A 85 -9.03 -2.34 3.46
C LEU A 85 -9.78 -2.26 2.11
N GLU A 86 -10.99 -2.80 2.04
CA GLU A 86 -11.82 -2.78 0.83
C GLU A 86 -12.65 -1.50 0.68
N SER A 87 -12.88 -0.77 1.79
CA SER A 87 -13.81 0.38 1.81
C SER A 87 -13.13 1.74 1.94
N PHE A 88 -11.91 1.80 2.49
CA PHE A 88 -11.25 3.07 2.82
C PHE A 88 -10.08 3.38 1.89
N GLY A 89 -10.06 4.59 1.31
CA GLY A 89 -8.95 5.08 0.49
C GLY A 89 -8.85 4.37 -0.87
N GLU A 90 -7.65 3.89 -1.20
CA GLU A 90 -7.42 3.05 -2.38
C GLU A 90 -7.89 1.64 -2.08
N ARG A 91 -9.10 1.34 -2.53
CA ARG A 91 -9.79 0.07 -2.28
C ARG A 91 -9.00 -1.09 -2.85
N LEU A 92 -8.71 -2.06 -1.99
CA LEU A 92 -8.15 -3.33 -2.39
C LEU A 92 -9.24 -4.27 -2.90
N THR A 93 -8.87 -5.20 -3.76
CA THR A 93 -9.77 -6.31 -4.10
C THR A 93 -9.83 -7.32 -2.95
N GLU A 94 -10.84 -8.19 -2.98
CA GLU A 94 -10.99 -9.26 -1.98
C GLU A 94 -9.75 -10.16 -1.94
N GLU A 95 -9.16 -10.46 -3.11
CA GLU A 95 -7.96 -11.28 -3.22
C GLU A 95 -6.72 -10.60 -2.62
N GLU A 96 -6.59 -9.28 -2.79
CA GLU A 96 -5.49 -8.50 -2.23
C GLU A 96 -5.62 -8.39 -0.70
N SER A 97 -6.84 -8.13 -0.20
CA SER A 97 -7.11 -8.03 1.23
C SER A 97 -6.89 -9.39 1.94
N ASP A 98 -7.32 -10.49 1.31
CA ASP A 98 -7.04 -11.87 1.73
C ASP A 98 -5.55 -12.14 1.89
N LYS A 99 -4.80 -11.79 0.85
CA LYS A 99 -3.36 -12.06 0.80
C LYS A 99 -2.62 -11.30 1.89
N ILE A 100 -3.01 -10.05 2.18
CA ILE A 100 -2.43 -9.29 3.29
C ILE A 100 -2.71 -9.99 4.62
N LEU A 101 -3.96 -10.39 4.87
CA LEU A 101 -4.31 -11.07 6.12
C LEU A 101 -3.62 -12.42 6.28
N GLU A 102 -3.40 -13.16 5.19
CA GLU A 102 -2.63 -14.40 5.17
C GLU A 102 -1.15 -14.16 5.50
N LEU A 103 -0.50 -13.21 4.83
CA LEU A 103 0.91 -12.86 5.06
C LEU A 103 1.15 -12.43 6.51
N MET A 104 0.19 -11.72 7.09
CA MET A 104 0.24 -11.26 8.47
C MET A 104 -0.18 -12.31 9.50
N GLY A 105 -0.57 -13.52 9.09
CA GLY A 105 -1.06 -14.58 9.99
C GLY A 105 -2.35 -14.19 10.74
N CYS A 106 -3.11 -13.25 10.20
CA CYS A 106 -4.26 -12.60 10.83
C CYS A 106 -5.59 -13.02 10.18
N GLN A 107 -5.70 -14.29 9.75
CA GLN A 107 -6.88 -14.77 9.01
C GLN A 107 -8.14 -14.92 9.87
N GLN A 108 -7.99 -15.12 11.19
CA GLN A 108 -9.10 -15.38 12.10
C GLN A 108 -8.89 -14.73 13.46
N GLY A 109 -10.00 -14.47 14.17
CA GLY A 109 -10.00 -13.91 15.51
C GLY A 109 -9.83 -12.39 15.55
N ASN A 110 -9.41 -11.90 16.70
CA ASN A 110 -9.18 -10.48 16.97
C ASN A 110 -7.71 -10.14 16.75
N VAL A 111 -7.47 -9.08 16.02
CA VAL A 111 -6.16 -8.57 15.62
C VAL A 111 -5.95 -7.23 16.32
N LYS A 112 -4.81 -7.07 16.97
CA LYS A 112 -4.39 -5.77 17.49
C LYS A 112 -3.93 -4.90 16.33
N TYR A 113 -4.75 -3.91 16.00
CA TYR A 113 -4.52 -3.12 14.78
C TYR A 113 -3.24 -2.28 14.86
N GLU A 114 -2.79 -1.88 16.05
CA GLU A 114 -1.51 -1.16 16.19
C GLU A 114 -0.31 -2.04 15.85
N GLU A 115 -0.31 -3.30 16.29
CA GLU A 115 0.73 -4.28 15.95
C GLU A 115 0.68 -4.59 14.45
N PHE A 116 -0.52 -4.75 13.87
CA PHE A 116 -0.72 -4.94 12.44
C PHE A 116 -0.18 -3.76 11.60
N ILE A 117 -0.50 -2.52 11.98
CA ILE A 117 0.00 -1.32 11.28
C ILE A 117 1.52 -1.22 11.40
N ASN A 118 2.08 -1.47 12.59
CA ASN A 118 3.54 -1.42 12.77
C ASN A 118 4.25 -2.42 11.88
N ALA A 119 3.77 -3.67 11.84
CA ALA A 119 4.41 -4.71 11.06
C ALA A 119 4.36 -4.40 9.55
N ILE A 120 3.26 -3.83 9.04
CA ILE A 120 3.18 -3.37 7.64
C ILE A 120 4.15 -2.23 7.34
N LEU A 121 4.30 -1.28 8.28
CA LEU A 121 5.21 -0.14 8.08
C LEU A 121 6.69 -0.55 8.23
N GLU A 122 7.02 -1.45 9.14
CA GLU A 122 8.38 -1.95 9.36
C GLU A 122 8.89 -2.82 8.19
N GLU A 123 8.01 -3.62 7.58
CA GLU A 123 8.37 -4.42 6.39
C GLU A 123 8.85 -3.52 5.23
N SER A 124 8.30 -2.31 5.12
CA SER A 124 8.72 -1.32 4.12
C SER A 124 10.09 -0.67 4.38
N GLU A 125 10.57 -0.65 5.64
CA GLU A 125 11.89 -0.11 6.00
C GLU A 125 13.00 -1.16 5.88
N SER A 126 12.72 -2.43 6.18
CA SER A 126 13.73 -3.50 6.12
C SER A 126 14.28 -3.79 4.72
N ALA A 127 13.48 -3.50 3.67
CA ALA A 127 13.90 -3.64 2.27
C ALA A 127 14.92 -2.58 1.81
N LEU A 128 15.23 -1.58 2.64
CA LEU A 128 16.20 -0.51 2.35
C LEU A 128 17.57 -0.72 3.04
N SER A 129 17.70 -1.76 3.87
CA SER A 129 18.91 -2.01 4.68
C SER A 129 19.86 -3.10 4.18
N ASP A 130 19.57 -3.76 3.06
CA ASP A 130 20.43 -4.77 2.42
C ASP A 130 20.99 -4.32 1.05
#